data_AF-A0A9E5NCA5-F1
#
_entry.id   AF-A0A9E5NCA5-F1
#
_cell.length_a   1.000
_cell.length_b   1.000
_cell.length_c   1.000
_cell.angle_alpha   90.00
_cell.angle_beta   90.00
_cell.angle_gamma   90.00
#
_symmetry.space_group_name_H-M   'P 1'
#
loop_
_entity.id
_entity.type
_entity.pdbx_description
1 polymer ?
#
loop_
_entity_poly.entity_id
_entity_poly.type
_entity_poly.pdbx_seq_one_letter_code
_entity_poly.pdbx_strand_id
1 'polypeptide(L)' 'MGKTIGAASTDYLVDLAATLPVVISDTDAVYLYGLDILAEQLAGADRYYYVHDGLGSVRQLFDSTGQIA' A
#
# COMPACT_ATOMS: atom_id res chain seq x y z
N MET A 1 -4.44 13.16 7.13
CA MET A 1 -5.34 12.69 8.21
C MET A 1 -4.52 11.72 9.06
N GLY A 2 -4.46 11.85 10.39
CA GLY A 2 -3.55 11.04 11.22
C GLY A 2 -4.25 10.23 12.30
N LYS A 3 -3.67 9.08 12.68
CA LYS A 3 -4.13 8.23 13.78
C LYS A 3 -2.97 7.85 14.68
N THR A 4 -3.10 8.08 15.98
CA THR A 4 -2.11 7.68 16.99
C THR A 4 -2.67 6.55 17.85
N ILE A 5 -1.88 5.49 18.03
CA ILE A 5 -2.19 4.36 18.92
C ILE A 5 -0.99 4.15 19.85
N GLY A 6 -1.17 4.44 21.14
CA GLY A 6 -0.06 4.46 22.09
C GLY A 6 0.96 5.53 21.73
N ALA A 7 2.20 5.13 21.46
CA ALA A 7 3.29 6.02 21.05
C ALA A 7 3.50 6.08 19.52
N ALA A 8 2.80 5.26 18.75
CA ALA A 8 2.95 5.21 17.30
C ALA A 8 1.91 6.10 16.61
N SER A 9 2.34 6.92 15.65
CA SER A 9 1.48 7.76 14.83
C SER A 9 1.60 7.37 13.36
N THR A 10 0.46 7.21 12.70
CA THR A 10 0.38 6.97 11.26
C THR A 10 -0.37 8.13 10.61
N ASP A 11 0.28 8.79 9.66
CA ASP A 11 -0.26 9.89 8.88
C ASP A 11 -0.62 9.41 7.48
N TYR A 12 -1.86 9.61 7.08
CA TYR A 12 -2.41 9.17 5.80
C TYR A 12 -2.63 10.34 4.85
N LEU A 13 -2.27 10.14 3.59
CA LEU A 13 -2.67 10.95 2.45
C LEU A 13 -3.77 10.21 1.68
N VAL A 14 -4.92 10.86 1.51
CA VAL A 14 -6.12 10.27 0.90
C VAL A 14 -6.44 11.01 -0.38
N ASP A 15 -6.61 10.28 -1.47
CA ASP A 15 -7.20 10.81 -2.70
C ASP A 15 -8.73 10.79 -2.58
N LEU A 16 -9.31 11.99 -2.44
CA LEU A 16 -10.76 12.20 -2.36
C LEU A 16 -11.40 12.43 -3.74
N ALA A 17 -10.61 12.57 -4.80
CA ALA A 17 -11.09 12.77 -6.16
C ALA A 17 -11.37 11.45 -6.90
N ALA A 18 -10.84 10.33 -6.39
CA ALA A 18 -11.17 9.00 -6.88
C ALA A 18 -12.66 8.64 -6.66
N THR A 19 -13.22 7.78 -7.51
CA THR A 19 -14.63 7.32 -7.43
C THR A 19 -14.96 6.73 -6.05
N LEU A 20 -13.98 6.07 -5.43
CA LEU A 20 -13.99 5.67 -4.03
C LEU A 20 -12.74 6.27 -3.37
N PRO A 21 -12.84 6.95 -2.22
CA PRO A 21 -11.67 7.46 -1.52
C PRO A 21 -10.65 6.37 -1.22
N VAL A 22 -9.39 6.61 -1.56
CA VAL A 22 -8.28 5.67 -1.35
C VAL A 22 -7.12 6.35 -0.65
N VAL A 23 -6.38 5.59 0.16
CA VAL A 23 -5.14 6.05 0.80
C VAL A 23 -4.00 5.88 -0.19
N ILE A 24 -3.37 6.97 -0.63
CA ILE A 24 -2.27 6.93 -1.61
C ILE A 24 -0.88 6.87 -0.96
N SER A 25 -0.77 7.24 0.32
CA SER A 25 0.42 7.00 1.13
C SER A 25 0.08 7.02 2.62
N ASP A 26 0.91 6.38 3.42
CA ASP A 26 0.95 6.57 4.87
C ASP A 26 2.33 7.07 5.33
N THR A 27 2.64 6.96 6.63
CA THR A 27 3.95 7.38 7.18
C THR A 27 5.12 6.57 6.58
N ASP A 28 4.90 5.31 6.22
CA ASP A 28 5.95 4.36 5.89
C ASP A 28 6.00 4.04 4.40
N ALA A 29 4.88 4.17 3.68
CA ALA A 29 4.75 3.69 2.31
C ALA A 29 3.97 4.62 1.38
N VAL A 30 4.27 4.53 0.09
CA VAL A 30 3.45 5.05 -1.01
C VAL A 30 2.83 3.88 -1.77
N TYR A 31 1.54 3.96 -2.06
CA TYR A 31 0.79 2.88 -2.68
C TYR A 31 0.56 3.13 -4.17
N LEU A 32 0.84 2.13 -5.00
CA LEU A 32 0.58 2.15 -6.43
C LEU A 32 -0.76 1.49 -6.72
N TYR A 33 -1.69 2.24 -7.29
CA TYR A 33 -3.01 1.75 -7.65
C TYR A 33 -3.15 1.40 -9.14
N GLY A 34 -3.91 0.34 -9.41
CA GLY A 34 -4.49 -0.02 -10.70
C GLY A 34 -6.00 -0.22 -10.53
N LEU A 35 -6.51 -1.41 -10.86
CA LEU A 35 -7.87 -1.80 -10.46
C LEU A 35 -7.96 -1.97 -8.93
N ASP A 36 -6.90 -2.54 -8.34
CA ASP A 36 -6.65 -2.69 -6.90
C ASP A 36 -5.27 -2.12 -6.56
N ILE A 37 -4.83 -2.23 -5.30
CA ILE A 37 -3.45 -1.90 -4.92
C ILE A 37 -2.50 -2.89 -5.59
N LEU A 38 -1.59 -2.41 -6.42
CA LEU A 38 -0.63 -3.24 -7.15
C LEU A 38 0.66 -3.43 -6.38
N ALA A 39 1.11 -2.39 -5.69
CA ALA A 39 2.38 -2.40 -4.98
C ALA A 39 2.42 -1.36 -3.86
N GLU A 40 3.33 -1.56 -2.92
CA GLU A 40 3.74 -0.56 -1.93
C GLU A 40 5.24 -0.27 -2.07
N GLN A 41 5.59 1.00 -1.99
CA GLN A 41 6.95 1.49 -1.95
C GLN A 41 7.24 1.96 -0.53
N LEU A 42 8.03 1.19 0.22
CA LEU A 42 8.49 1.62 1.54
C LEU A 42 9.50 2.77 1.42
N ALA A 43 9.47 3.69 2.39
CA ALA A 43 10.37 4.82 2.47
C ALA A 43 11.83 4.34 2.63
N GLY A 44 12.65 4.56 1.59
CA GLY A 44 14.08 4.20 1.60
C GLY A 44 14.39 2.71 1.52
N ALA A 45 13.40 1.87 1.18
CA ALA A 45 13.55 0.41 1.06
C ALA A 45 12.95 -0.13 -0.25
N ASP A 46 12.86 -1.47 -0.34
CA ASP A 46 12.35 -2.16 -1.52
C ASP A 46 10.85 -1.94 -1.76
N ARG A 47 10.46 -2.18 -3.01
CA ARG A 47 9.06 -2.24 -3.42
C ARG A 47 8.55 -3.66 -3.26
N TYR A 48 7.33 -3.77 -2.73
CA TYR A 48 6.60 -5.03 -2.66
C TYR A 48 5.39 -5.01 -3.59
N TYR A 49 5.11 -6.14 -4.24
CA TYR A 49 4.03 -6.31 -5.21
C TYR A 49 2.98 -7.29 -4.71
N TYR A 50 1.72 -6.86 -4.70
CA TYR A 50 0.60 -7.68 -4.27
C TYR A 50 0.11 -8.57 -5.41
N VAL A 51 0.01 -9.87 -5.16
CA VAL A 51 -0.59 -10.82 -6.09
C VAL A 51 -1.96 -11.21 -5.58
N HIS A 52 -2.97 -10.79 -6.33
CA HIS A 52 -4.38 -11.02 -6.02
C HIS A 52 -4.89 -12.32 -6.65
N ASP A 53 -5.85 -12.98 -6.00
CA ASP A 53 -6.69 -13.98 -6.66
C ASP A 53 -7.80 -13.33 -7.50
N GLY A 54 -8.56 -14.15 -8.22
CA GLY A 54 -9.69 -13.68 -9.04
C GLY A 54 -10.87 -13.11 -8.25
N LEU A 55 -10.79 -13.09 -6.90
CA LEU A 55 -11.80 -12.51 -6.01
C LEU A 55 -11.30 -11.23 -5.33
N GLY A 56 -10.09 -10.76 -5.65
CA GLY A 56 -9.51 -9.53 -5.10
C GLY A 56 -8.81 -9.69 -3.74
N SER A 57 -8.58 -10.93 -3.29
CA SER A 57 -7.79 -11.16 -2.08
C SER A 57 -6.30 -11.27 -2.42
N VAL A 58 -5.45 -10.60 -1.65
CA VAL A 58 -3.99 -10.79 -1.74
C VAL A 58 -3.64 -12.22 -1.29
N ARG A 59 -2.95 -12.97 -2.15
CA ARG A 59 -2.48 -14.34 -1.89
C ARG A 59 -0.98 -14.41 -1.62
N GLN A 60 -0.23 -13.44 -2.12
CA GLN A 60 1.22 -13.46 -2.06
C GLN A 60 1.82 -12.06 -2.23
N LEU A 61 3.01 -11.86 -1.68
CA LEU A 61 3.82 -10.66 -1.81
C LEU A 61 5.14 -11.03 -2.50
N PHE A 62 5.58 -10.20 -3.45
CA PHE A 62 6.88 -10.34 -4.10
C PHE A 62 7.73 -9.10 -3.87
N ASP A 63 9.04 -9.27 -3.73
CA ASP A 63 9.99 -8.17 -3.64
C ASP A 63 10.36 -7.61 -5.04
N SER A 64 11.24 -6.61 -5.05
CA SER A 64 11.76 -5.95 -6.26
C SER A 64 12.60 -6.86 -7.16
N THR A 65 13.04 -8.01 -6.66
CA THR A 65 13.82 -9.02 -7.38
C THR A 65 12.97 -10.18 -7.90
N GLY A 66 11.66 -10.18 -7.62
CA GLY A 66 10.73 -11.23 -8.01
C GLY A 66 10.80 -12.47 -7.12
N GLN A 67 11.38 -12.36 -5.92
CA GLN A 67 11.30 -13.41 -4.90
C GLN A 67 10.08 -13.21 -4.00
N ILE A 68 9.62 -14.29 -3.36
CA ILE A 68 8.57 -14.22 -2.35
C ILE A 68 9.15 -13.49 -1.13
N ALA A 69 8.47 -12.43 -0.71
CA ALA A 69 8.84 -11.63 0.45
C ALA A 69 8.39 -12.28 1.76
#